data_AF-A0A2J6N136-F1
#
_entry.id   AF-A0A2J6N136-F1
#
_cell.length_a   1.000
_cell.length_b   1.000
_cell.length_c   1.000
_cell.angle_alpha   90.00
_cell.angle_beta   90.00
_cell.angle_gamma   90.00
#
_symmetry.space_group_name_H-M   'P 1'
#
loop_
_entity.id
_entity.type
_entity.pdbx_description
1 polymer ?
#
loop_
_entity_poly.entity_id
_entity_poly.type
_entity_poly.pdbx_seq_one_letter_code
_entity_poly.pdbx_strand_id
1 'polypeptide(L)'
;GEGNYWSNYNGTDFFRGTFQNETGSDGIGDTPFTIDKIVYDNFPLMGAFSFYDAHFKNEEYRFTFISNSTISDFSFEVGVETGNKLVRFNVAGENGSVGFCRIWIPRRLMNYTIIVLVDGEETTPTWLSSTDEYACIYFTYIHSHSASVVEIISSKTLDWYYTLLAKYVQLQDKLGSLNMSYYGLLNNLSALLESYAQLQGNYTELYDSYQELLRRYDENLQNLQNLTYAFLAITTLFLIVTIYLTRRLPTSRPLKRDKNESVNKL
;
A
#
# COMPACT_ATOMS: atom_id res chain seq x y z
N GLY A 1 -20.91 20.39 28.16
CA GLY A 1 -20.58 20.76 29.54
C GLY A 1 -20.85 19.56 30.39
N GLU A 2 -19.97 19.25 31.34
CA GLU A 2 -20.22 18.15 32.28
C GLU A 2 -21.41 18.49 33.19
N GLY A 3 -22.20 17.50 33.59
CA GLY A 3 -23.29 17.69 34.55
C GLY A 3 -22.82 17.60 36.00
N ASN A 4 -23.74 17.32 36.90
CA ASN A 4 -23.50 17.24 38.34
C ASN A 4 -23.49 15.78 38.82
N TYR A 5 -22.84 15.55 39.95
CA TYR A 5 -22.97 14.29 40.68
C TYR A 5 -24.21 14.31 41.56
N TRP A 6 -25.03 13.26 41.47
CA TRP A 6 -26.23 13.09 42.25
C TRP A 6 -26.16 11.76 43.00
N SER A 7 -26.12 11.82 44.34
CA SER A 7 -25.93 10.62 45.18
C SER A 7 -27.04 9.59 45.04
N ASN A 8 -28.22 9.98 44.57
CA ASN A 8 -29.37 9.11 44.32
C ASN A 8 -29.57 8.78 42.83
N TYR A 9 -28.65 9.17 41.95
CA TYR A 9 -28.68 8.74 40.56
C TYR A 9 -28.29 7.26 40.46
N ASN A 10 -29.14 6.48 39.78
CA ASN A 10 -29.00 5.04 39.62
C ASN A 10 -29.14 4.63 38.14
N GLY A 11 -28.70 5.51 37.24
CA GLY A 11 -28.65 5.22 35.81
C GLY A 11 -27.49 4.29 35.46
N THR A 12 -27.38 3.98 34.17
CA THR A 12 -26.27 3.19 33.60
C THR A 12 -25.31 4.09 32.83
N ASP A 13 -24.12 3.57 32.55
CA ASP A 13 -23.09 4.22 31.73
C ASP A 13 -22.51 3.16 30.80
N PHE A 14 -23.25 2.90 29.71
CA PHE A 14 -22.86 1.97 28.66
C PHE A 14 -22.46 2.69 27.37
N PHE A 15 -22.82 3.96 27.24
CA PHE A 15 -22.55 4.77 26.07
C PHE A 15 -21.72 6.00 26.44
N ARG A 16 -21.05 6.55 25.43
CA ARG A 16 -20.25 7.76 25.53
C ARG A 16 -20.60 8.74 24.43
N GLY A 17 -19.94 9.89 24.50
CA GLY A 17 -20.00 10.92 23.48
C GLY A 17 -21.15 11.90 23.71
N THR A 18 -21.20 12.93 22.88
CA THR A 18 -22.10 14.09 23.09
C THR A 18 -23.58 13.70 23.10
N PHE A 19 -23.94 12.64 22.38
CA PHE A 19 -25.31 12.13 22.28
C PHE A 19 -25.53 10.82 23.06
N GLN A 20 -24.53 10.35 23.83
CA GLN A 20 -24.60 9.10 24.60
C GLN A 20 -25.07 7.91 23.76
N ASN A 21 -24.48 7.76 22.57
CA ASN A 21 -24.86 6.76 21.58
C ASN A 21 -23.68 5.94 21.03
N GLU A 22 -22.46 6.27 21.42
CA GLU A 22 -21.26 5.51 21.07
C GLU A 22 -21.02 4.44 22.14
N THR A 23 -20.74 3.20 21.75
CA THR A 23 -20.53 2.13 22.74
C THR A 23 -19.30 2.36 23.61
N GLY A 24 -19.48 2.18 24.92
CA GLY A 24 -18.44 2.20 25.93
C GLY A 24 -18.64 3.34 26.92
N SER A 25 -18.31 3.12 28.19
CA SER A 25 -18.53 4.07 29.27
C SER A 25 -17.60 5.29 29.23
N ASP A 26 -18.02 6.42 29.79
CA ASP A 26 -17.20 7.63 29.96
C ASP A 26 -17.33 8.33 31.33
N GLY A 27 -18.04 7.71 32.29
CA GLY A 27 -18.31 8.27 33.61
C GLY A 27 -19.47 9.27 33.63
N ILE A 28 -20.24 9.39 32.54
CA ILE A 28 -21.49 10.13 32.43
C ILE A 28 -22.63 9.12 32.28
N GLY A 29 -23.75 9.37 32.94
CA GLY A 29 -24.91 8.51 32.83
C GLY A 29 -25.65 8.66 31.51
N ASP A 30 -26.07 7.53 30.94
CA ASP A 30 -26.77 7.43 29.65
C ASP A 30 -28.15 8.13 29.66
N THR A 31 -28.72 8.35 30.86
CA THR A 31 -30.08 8.89 31.04
C THR A 31 -30.07 10.17 31.87
N PRO A 32 -30.84 11.21 31.47
CA PRO A 32 -30.94 12.44 32.25
C PRO A 32 -31.45 12.20 33.69
N PHE A 33 -30.90 12.94 34.64
CA PHE A 33 -31.41 12.99 36.01
C PHE A 33 -32.47 14.09 36.16
N THR A 34 -33.67 13.71 36.59
CA THR A 34 -34.78 14.64 36.84
C THR A 34 -34.58 15.37 38.17
N ILE A 35 -34.28 16.67 38.10
CA ILE A 35 -34.14 17.54 39.28
C ILE A 35 -35.54 18.02 39.72
N ASP A 36 -36.36 18.43 38.75
CA ASP A 36 -37.76 18.82 38.92
C ASP A 36 -38.53 18.56 37.61
N LYS A 37 -39.85 18.75 37.58
CA LYS A 37 -40.77 18.39 36.47
C LYS A 37 -40.33 18.85 35.07
N ILE A 38 -39.56 19.93 34.98
CA ILE A 38 -39.08 20.49 33.70
C ILE A 38 -37.56 20.74 33.68
N VAL A 39 -36.86 20.38 34.76
CA VAL A 39 -35.42 20.66 34.91
C VAL A 39 -34.70 19.33 35.02
N TYR A 40 -33.80 19.10 34.07
CA TYR A 40 -33.04 17.87 33.94
C TYR A 40 -31.56 18.19 33.90
N ASP A 41 -30.77 17.36 34.57
CA ASP A 41 -29.36 17.23 34.26
C ASP A 41 -29.22 16.19 33.16
N ASN A 42 -28.85 16.60 31.95
CA ASN A 42 -28.73 15.71 30.81
C ASN A 42 -27.44 14.88 30.82
N PHE A 43 -26.49 15.22 31.69
CA PHE A 43 -25.17 14.57 31.74
C PHE A 43 -24.76 14.28 33.19
N PRO A 44 -25.60 13.55 33.96
CA PRO A 44 -25.31 13.26 35.36
C PRO A 44 -24.01 12.47 35.49
N LEU A 45 -23.17 12.82 36.46
CA LEU A 45 -21.90 12.12 36.69
C LEU A 45 -22.13 10.80 37.43
N MET A 46 -21.45 9.74 36.99
CA MET A 46 -21.52 8.42 37.61
C MET A 46 -20.71 8.29 38.92
N GLY A 47 -19.98 9.33 39.30
CA GLY A 47 -19.05 9.32 40.42
C GLY A 47 -18.87 10.70 41.02
N ALA A 48 -18.36 10.73 42.25
CA ALA A 48 -18.13 11.97 42.97
C ALA A 48 -16.96 12.73 42.35
N PHE A 49 -17.13 14.05 42.27
CA PHE A 49 -16.08 14.97 41.86
C PHE A 49 -15.11 15.23 43.02
N SER A 50 -13.81 15.16 42.74
CA SER A 50 -12.75 15.59 43.65
C SER A 50 -11.59 16.22 42.86
N PHE A 51 -10.74 16.98 43.53
CA PHE A 51 -9.56 17.55 42.90
C PHE A 51 -8.39 17.57 43.88
N TYR A 52 -7.18 17.51 43.31
CA TYR A 52 -5.93 17.55 44.03
C TYR A 52 -4.94 18.41 43.26
N ASP A 53 -4.15 19.21 43.97
CA ASP A 53 -3.17 20.10 43.36
C ASP A 53 -1.76 19.50 43.55
N ALA A 54 -0.94 19.57 42.50
CA ALA A 54 0.46 19.15 42.50
C ALA A 54 1.37 20.35 42.22
N HIS A 55 2.46 20.48 42.96
CA HIS A 55 3.44 21.54 42.77
C HIS A 55 4.68 21.03 42.04
N PHE A 56 5.05 21.67 40.94
CA PHE A 56 6.26 21.33 40.19
C PHE A 56 6.88 22.58 39.56
N LYS A 57 8.18 22.80 39.79
CA LYS A 57 8.96 23.94 39.25
C LYS A 57 8.29 25.31 39.47
N ASN A 58 7.77 25.55 40.68
CA ASN A 58 7.05 26.78 41.07
C ASN A 58 5.71 27.02 40.33
N GLU A 59 5.20 26.02 39.63
CA GLU A 59 3.84 26.02 39.09
C GLU A 59 2.97 25.03 39.88
N GLU A 60 1.68 25.34 39.97
CA GLU A 60 0.65 24.48 40.56
C GLU A 60 -0.22 23.90 39.44
N TYR A 61 -0.48 22.60 39.53
CA TYR A 61 -1.17 21.83 38.52
C TYR A 61 -2.34 21.09 39.17
N ARG A 62 -3.56 21.38 38.71
CA ARG A 62 -4.76 20.74 39.24
C ARG A 62 -5.06 19.43 38.53
N PHE A 63 -5.28 18.37 39.29
CA PHE A 63 -5.84 17.13 38.81
C PHE A 63 -7.29 17.05 39.26
N THR A 64 -8.19 16.79 38.31
CA THR A 64 -9.62 16.67 38.58
C THR A 64 -10.04 15.23 38.36
N PHE A 65 -10.80 14.68 39.30
CA PHE A 65 -11.21 13.30 39.34
C PHE A 65 -12.72 13.17 39.42
N ILE A 66 -13.25 12.17 38.73
CA ILE A 66 -14.63 11.68 38.87
C ILE A 66 -14.53 10.17 39.03
N SER A 67 -14.95 9.67 40.19
CA SER A 67 -14.83 8.25 40.52
C SER A 67 -15.99 7.79 41.40
N ASN A 68 -16.40 6.54 41.25
CA ASN A 68 -17.31 5.88 42.17
C ASN A 68 -16.60 5.31 43.42
N SER A 69 -15.28 5.46 43.50
CA SER A 69 -14.45 5.04 44.62
C SER A 69 -13.96 6.25 45.41
N THR A 70 -13.66 6.06 46.70
CA THR A 70 -13.09 7.13 47.52
C THR A 70 -11.60 7.27 47.20
N ILE A 71 -11.21 8.43 46.68
CA ILE A 71 -9.81 8.74 46.36
C ILE A 71 -9.13 9.31 47.61
N SER A 72 -7.95 8.79 47.96
CA SER A 72 -7.12 9.30 49.05
C SER A 72 -5.62 9.24 48.70
N ASP A 73 -4.77 9.79 49.57
CA ASP A 73 -3.31 9.66 49.50
C ASP A 73 -2.71 10.08 48.15
N PHE A 74 -3.28 11.12 47.54
CA PHE A 74 -2.77 11.69 46.30
C PHE A 74 -1.35 12.22 46.49
N SER A 75 -0.47 11.82 45.59
CA SER A 75 0.92 12.25 45.54
C SER A 75 1.38 12.39 44.10
N PHE A 76 2.28 13.35 43.89
CA PHE A 76 2.97 13.56 42.63
C PHE A 76 4.47 13.49 42.86
N GLU A 77 5.15 12.63 42.10
CA GLU A 77 6.57 12.38 42.25
C GLU A 77 7.27 12.40 40.88
N VAL A 78 8.58 12.64 40.93
CA VAL A 78 9.45 12.53 39.77
C VAL A 78 10.42 11.39 40.02
N GLY A 79 10.39 10.36 39.18
CA GLY A 79 11.29 9.22 39.27
C GLY A 79 12.74 9.69 39.25
N VAL A 80 13.51 9.34 40.27
CA VAL A 80 14.88 9.87 40.47
C VAL A 80 15.83 9.40 39.35
N GLU A 81 15.66 8.15 38.91
CA GLU A 81 16.51 7.54 37.88
C GLU A 81 16.03 7.88 36.46
N THR A 82 14.72 7.88 36.24
CA THR A 82 14.13 7.99 34.90
C THR A 82 13.66 9.40 34.54
N GLY A 83 13.44 10.25 35.53
CA GLY A 83 12.79 11.56 35.37
C GLY A 83 11.28 11.48 35.06
N ASN A 84 10.70 10.28 35.05
CA ASN A 84 9.29 10.03 34.78
C ASN A 84 8.40 10.78 35.77
N LYS A 85 7.23 11.20 35.32
CA LYS A 85 6.22 11.82 36.19
C LYS A 85 5.26 10.76 36.67
N LEU A 86 5.14 10.63 37.98
CA LEU A 86 4.29 9.64 38.64
C LEU A 86 3.20 10.37 39.42
N VAL A 87 1.96 10.04 39.16
CA VAL A 87 0.82 10.36 40.01
C VAL A 87 0.40 9.08 40.70
N ARG A 88 0.30 9.10 42.02
CA ARG A 88 -0.11 7.95 42.82
C ARG A 88 -1.23 8.35 43.78
N PHE A 89 -2.25 7.51 43.89
CA PHE A 89 -3.36 7.70 44.82
C PHE A 89 -4.00 6.35 45.15
N ASN A 90 -4.74 6.31 46.26
CA ASN A 90 -5.50 5.14 46.67
C ASN A 90 -6.96 5.29 46.24
N VAL A 91 -7.57 4.17 45.88
CA VAL A 91 -9.01 4.07 45.58
C VAL A 91 -9.64 3.03 46.50
N ALA A 92 -10.53 3.47 47.37
CA ALA A 92 -11.25 2.61 48.31
C ALA A 92 -12.69 2.35 47.84
N GLY A 93 -13.10 1.08 47.92
CA GLY A 93 -14.42 0.61 47.49
C GLY A 93 -14.75 -0.76 48.10
N GLU A 94 -15.95 -1.25 47.80
CA GLU A 94 -16.38 -2.57 48.27
C GLU A 94 -15.61 -3.68 47.54
N ASN A 95 -15.11 -4.67 48.28
CA ASN A 95 -14.36 -5.78 47.70
C ASN A 95 -15.22 -6.55 46.67
N GLY A 96 -14.66 -6.79 45.49
CA GLY A 96 -15.34 -7.42 44.36
C GLY A 96 -16.19 -6.47 43.51
N SER A 97 -16.31 -5.20 43.88
CA SER A 97 -17.02 -4.20 43.08
C SER A 97 -16.15 -3.64 41.95
N VAL A 98 -16.81 -3.16 40.88
CA VAL A 98 -16.13 -2.48 39.77
C VAL A 98 -15.99 -1.00 40.10
N GLY A 99 -14.74 -0.55 40.18
CA GLY A 99 -14.39 0.86 40.26
C GLY A 99 -14.19 1.46 38.87
N PHE A 100 -14.44 2.76 38.75
CA PHE A 100 -13.97 3.55 37.62
C PHE A 100 -13.31 4.83 38.10
N CYS A 101 -12.42 5.38 37.29
CA CYS A 101 -11.85 6.69 37.51
C CYS A 101 -11.71 7.43 36.18
N ARG A 102 -12.28 8.62 36.12
CA ARG A 102 -12.03 9.62 35.11
C ARG A 102 -11.13 10.70 35.69
N ILE A 103 -10.00 10.98 35.05
CA ILE A 103 -9.02 11.95 35.53
C ILE A 103 -8.63 12.92 34.40
N TRP A 104 -8.62 14.20 34.72
CA TRP A 104 -8.05 15.26 33.90
C TRP A 104 -6.61 15.53 34.32
N ILE A 105 -5.68 15.24 33.40
CA ILE A 105 -4.23 15.28 33.61
C ILE A 105 -3.65 16.51 32.90
N PRO A 106 -2.95 17.41 33.61
CA PRO A 106 -2.28 18.56 33.02
C PRO A 106 -1.18 18.14 32.03
N ARG A 107 -1.33 18.47 30.75
CA ARG A 107 -0.36 18.11 29.71
C ARG A 107 0.97 18.82 29.86
N ARG A 108 0.97 20.05 30.37
CA ARG A 108 2.22 20.78 30.68
C ARG A 108 3.08 20.04 31.72
N LEU A 109 2.45 19.25 32.59
CA LEU A 109 3.12 18.43 33.59
C LEU A 109 3.44 17.03 33.06
N MET A 110 2.49 16.39 32.37
CA MET A 110 2.56 15.02 31.86
C MET A 110 2.23 14.98 30.35
N ASN A 111 3.22 15.26 29.49
CA ASN A 111 3.04 15.32 28.03
C ASN A 111 3.54 14.10 27.26
N TYR A 112 4.16 13.13 27.94
CA TYR A 112 4.63 11.89 27.31
C TYR A 112 3.59 10.79 27.44
N THR A 113 3.81 9.70 26.71
CA THR A 113 3.02 8.47 26.82
C THR A 113 2.72 8.10 28.27
N ILE A 114 1.44 7.85 28.56
CA ILE A 114 0.91 7.55 29.89
C ILE A 114 0.61 6.05 30.00
N ILE A 115 1.04 5.44 31.10
CA ILE A 115 0.62 4.11 31.55
C ILE A 115 -0.21 4.29 32.83
N VAL A 116 -1.25 3.47 32.99
CA VAL A 116 -2.04 3.36 34.22
C VAL A 116 -1.84 1.97 34.80
N LEU A 117 -1.44 1.90 36.06
CA LEU A 117 -1.32 0.66 36.84
C LEU A 117 -2.32 0.69 37.98
N VAL A 118 -2.96 -0.44 38.26
CA VAL A 118 -3.81 -0.65 39.44
C VAL A 118 -3.30 -1.88 40.17
N ASP A 119 -2.88 -1.71 41.43
CA ASP A 119 -2.18 -2.73 42.23
C ASP A 119 -0.95 -3.33 41.52
N GLY A 120 -0.27 -2.51 40.70
CA GLY A 120 0.90 -2.91 39.92
C GLY A 120 0.58 -3.58 38.57
N GLU A 121 -0.69 -3.86 38.27
CA GLU A 121 -1.12 -4.45 37.00
C GLU A 121 -1.53 -3.36 36.00
N GLU A 122 -1.04 -3.47 34.77
CA GLU A 122 -1.33 -2.48 33.72
C GLU A 122 -2.79 -2.55 33.25
N THR A 123 -3.43 -1.38 33.19
CA THR A 123 -4.78 -1.21 32.66
C THR A 123 -4.74 -0.29 31.45
N THR A 124 -5.49 -0.62 30.41
CA THR A 124 -5.61 0.22 29.20
C THR A 124 -6.64 1.32 29.44
N PRO A 125 -6.24 2.61 29.56
CA PRO A 125 -7.19 3.70 29.69
C PRO A 125 -7.87 4.00 28.34
N THR A 126 -9.12 4.42 28.42
CA THR A 126 -9.84 5.10 27.33
C THR A 126 -9.48 6.58 27.34
N TRP A 127 -9.03 7.10 26.21
CA TRP A 127 -8.84 8.54 26.00
C TRP A 127 -10.17 9.18 25.61
N LEU A 128 -10.73 10.02 26.49
CA LEU A 128 -12.05 10.62 26.28
C LEU A 128 -11.96 11.96 25.54
N SER A 129 -11.06 12.83 25.98
CA SER A 129 -10.83 14.12 25.33
C SER A 129 -9.43 14.63 25.64
N SER A 130 -8.96 15.56 24.83
CA SER A 130 -7.69 16.24 25.07
C SER A 130 -7.79 17.65 24.56
N THR A 131 -7.48 18.60 25.43
CA THR A 131 -7.23 20.00 25.08
C THR A 131 -5.72 20.23 25.00
N ASP A 132 -5.31 21.45 24.70
CA ASP A 132 -3.90 21.83 24.76
C ASP A 132 -3.36 21.82 26.20
N GLU A 133 -4.24 22.01 27.18
CA GLU A 133 -3.88 22.13 28.59
C GLU A 133 -4.01 20.82 29.36
N TYR A 134 -5.04 20.02 29.06
CA TYR A 134 -5.37 18.81 29.81
C TYR A 134 -5.68 17.62 28.90
N ALA A 135 -5.41 16.42 29.37
CA ALA A 135 -5.88 15.19 28.78
C ALA A 135 -6.82 14.47 29.76
N CYS A 136 -7.96 14.02 29.26
CA CYS A 136 -8.95 13.28 30.04
C CYS A 136 -8.88 11.80 29.69
N ILE A 137 -8.57 10.99 30.69
CA ILE A 137 -8.57 9.54 30.58
C ILE A 137 -9.62 8.92 31.52
N TYR A 138 -10.18 7.81 31.09
CA TYR A 138 -11.12 6.99 31.84
C TYR A 138 -10.62 5.56 31.88
N PHE A 139 -10.66 4.94 33.05
CA PHE A 139 -10.31 3.53 33.21
C PHE A 139 -11.15 2.89 34.30
N THR A 140 -11.32 1.58 34.19
CA THR A 140 -12.04 0.75 35.16
C THR A 140 -11.09 -0.24 35.82
N TYR A 141 -11.46 -0.71 37.00
CA TYR A 141 -10.70 -1.68 37.77
C TYR A 141 -11.64 -2.46 38.68
N ILE A 142 -11.17 -3.59 39.20
CA ILE A 142 -11.91 -4.40 40.18
C ILE A 142 -11.22 -4.21 41.53
N HIS A 143 -11.98 -3.84 42.55
CA HIS A 143 -11.49 -3.80 43.92
C HIS A 143 -11.18 -5.22 44.38
N SER A 144 -9.90 -5.58 44.42
CA SER A 144 -9.45 -6.89 44.94
C SER A 144 -9.27 -6.86 46.47
N HIS A 145 -9.19 -5.65 47.03
CA HIS A 145 -9.01 -5.35 48.45
C HIS A 145 -9.89 -4.16 48.84
N SER A 146 -9.88 -3.79 50.12
CA SER A 146 -10.60 -2.59 50.61
C SER A 146 -10.05 -1.26 50.05
N ALA A 147 -8.79 -1.25 49.62
CA ALA A 147 -8.16 -0.13 48.94
C ALA A 147 -7.14 -0.65 47.93
N SER A 148 -7.19 -0.13 46.71
CA SER A 148 -6.24 -0.44 45.64
C SER A 148 -5.36 0.78 45.38
N VAL A 149 -4.12 0.57 44.97
CA VAL A 149 -3.18 1.66 44.64
C VAL A 149 -3.22 1.90 43.13
N VAL A 150 -3.46 3.14 42.72
CA VAL A 150 -3.38 3.55 41.32
C VAL A 150 -2.12 4.36 41.09
N GLU A 151 -1.39 4.02 40.03
CA GLU A 151 -0.20 4.72 39.59
C GLU A 151 -0.33 5.12 38.11
N ILE A 152 -0.19 6.41 37.82
CA ILE A 152 -0.22 6.96 36.47
C ILE A 152 1.17 7.48 36.15
N ILE A 153 1.80 6.90 35.14
CA ILE A 153 3.21 7.15 34.81
C ILE A 153 3.29 7.80 33.43
N SER A 154 3.80 9.02 33.35
CA SER A 154 4.19 9.65 32.08
C SER A 154 5.67 9.44 31.83
N SER A 155 6.00 8.68 30.78
CA SER A 155 7.36 8.19 30.51
C SER A 155 7.87 8.65 29.15
N LYS A 156 8.92 9.47 29.18
CA LYS A 156 9.59 9.96 27.96
C LYS A 156 10.28 8.83 27.18
N THR A 157 10.89 7.90 27.91
CA THR A 157 11.58 6.76 27.30
C THR A 157 10.59 5.86 26.54
N LEU A 158 9.41 5.65 27.13
CA LEU A 158 8.35 4.88 26.50
C LEU A 158 7.78 5.59 25.26
N ASP A 159 7.64 6.92 25.32
CA ASP A 159 7.23 7.75 24.19
C ASP A 159 8.19 7.61 23.00
N TRP A 160 9.51 7.62 23.27
CA TRP A 160 10.53 7.34 22.28
C TRP A 160 10.47 5.91 21.74
N TYR A 161 10.23 4.92 22.61
CA TYR A 161 10.08 3.54 22.20
C TYR A 161 8.92 3.37 21.21
N TYR A 162 7.72 3.86 21.52
CA TYR A 162 6.58 3.75 20.60
C TYR A 162 6.78 4.55 19.32
N THR A 163 7.42 5.73 19.40
CA THR A 163 7.80 6.50 18.21
C THR A 163 8.76 5.72 17.31
N LEU A 164 9.76 5.06 17.89
CA LEU A 164 10.71 4.24 17.16
C LEU A 164 10.05 3.00 16.56
N LEU A 165 9.18 2.33 17.32
CA LEU A 165 8.42 1.16 16.87
C LEU A 165 7.53 1.51 15.67
N ALA A 166 6.81 2.64 15.73
CA ALA A 166 5.99 3.11 14.61
C ALA A 166 6.82 3.38 13.35
N LYS A 167 8.00 3.99 13.50
CA LYS A 167 8.94 4.21 12.38
C LYS A 167 9.46 2.89 11.80
N TYR A 168 9.73 1.91 12.67
CA TYR A 168 10.17 0.58 12.25
C TYR A 168 9.09 -0.14 11.43
N VAL A 169 7.84 -0.13 11.88
CA VAL A 169 6.70 -0.71 11.14
C VAL A 169 6.55 -0.04 9.76
N GLN A 170 6.62 1.29 9.69
CA GLN A 170 6.57 2.02 8.41
C GLN A 170 7.73 1.65 7.47
N LEU A 171 8.93 1.37 8.01
CA LEU A 171 10.06 0.92 7.21
C LEU A 171 9.82 -0.49 6.66
N GLN A 172 9.22 -1.37 7.45
CA GLN A 172 8.87 -2.72 7.03
C GLN A 172 7.85 -2.71 5.87
N ASP A 173 6.83 -1.85 5.94
CA ASP A 173 5.85 -1.68 4.85
C ASP A 173 6.49 -1.17 3.55
N LYS A 174 7.42 -0.20 3.67
CA LYS A 174 8.18 0.32 2.53
C LYS A 174 9.06 -0.76 1.91
N LEU A 175 9.71 -1.59 2.73
CA LEU A 175 10.52 -2.70 2.25
C LEU A 175 9.65 -3.73 1.51
N GLY A 176 8.47 -4.05 2.03
CA GLY A 176 7.50 -4.93 1.36
C GLY A 176 7.08 -4.39 -0.01
N SER A 177 6.78 -3.09 -0.07
CA SER A 177 6.43 -2.40 -1.32
C SER A 177 7.57 -2.42 -2.34
N LEU A 178 8.81 -2.18 -1.88
CA LEU A 178 10.00 -2.25 -2.73
C LEU A 178 10.22 -3.67 -3.27
N ASN A 179 10.03 -4.69 -2.43
CA ASN A 179 10.20 -6.08 -2.83
C ASN A 179 9.17 -6.50 -3.89
N MET A 180 7.91 -6.04 -3.74
CA MET A 180 6.87 -6.21 -4.77
C MET A 180 7.28 -5.58 -6.10
N SER A 181 7.80 -4.35 -6.08
CA SER A 181 8.30 -3.70 -7.30
C SER A 181 9.49 -4.45 -7.92
N TYR A 182 10.40 -4.97 -7.09
CA TYR A 182 11.54 -5.77 -7.54
C TYR A 182 11.09 -7.03 -8.30
N TYR A 183 10.17 -7.82 -7.75
CA TYR A 183 9.66 -9.01 -8.44
C TYR A 183 8.85 -8.67 -9.69
N GLY A 184 8.11 -7.56 -9.69
CA GLY A 184 7.46 -7.04 -10.88
C GLY A 184 8.46 -6.73 -12.01
N LEU A 185 9.57 -6.07 -11.69
CA LEU A 185 10.64 -5.79 -12.64
C LEU A 185 11.30 -7.09 -13.16
N LEU A 186 11.55 -8.05 -12.26
CA LEU A 186 12.14 -9.33 -12.62
C LEU A 186 11.26 -10.10 -13.62
N ASN A 187 9.94 -10.12 -13.41
CA ASN A 187 9.00 -10.74 -14.35
C ASN A 187 9.01 -10.06 -15.72
N ASN A 188 9.01 -8.72 -15.75
CA ASN A 188 9.10 -7.97 -17.01
C ASN A 188 10.40 -8.27 -17.76
N LEU A 189 11.52 -8.41 -17.05
CA LEU A 189 12.81 -8.74 -17.65
C LEU A 189 12.80 -10.17 -18.22
N SER A 190 12.16 -11.12 -17.55
CA SER A 190 11.96 -12.48 -18.08
C SER A 190 11.14 -12.47 -19.38
N ALA A 191 10.03 -11.73 -19.40
CA ALA A 191 9.19 -11.61 -20.61
C ALA A 191 9.94 -10.93 -21.78
N LEU A 192 10.80 -9.96 -21.48
CA LEU A 192 11.64 -9.31 -22.49
C LEU A 192 12.67 -10.28 -23.07
N LEU A 193 13.30 -11.12 -22.23
CA LEU A 193 14.24 -12.15 -22.68
C LEU A 193 13.56 -13.17 -23.59
N GLU A 194 12.35 -13.61 -23.25
CA GLU A 194 11.56 -14.52 -24.11
C GLU A 194 11.23 -13.88 -25.46
N SER A 195 10.79 -12.61 -25.45
CA SER A 195 10.50 -11.86 -26.68
C SER A 195 11.74 -11.69 -27.56
N TYR A 196 12.90 -11.44 -26.93
CA TYR A 196 14.18 -11.35 -27.63
C TYR A 196 14.57 -12.69 -28.27
N ALA A 197 14.42 -13.80 -27.55
CA ALA A 197 14.69 -15.14 -28.08
C ALA A 197 13.79 -15.47 -29.30
N GLN A 198 12.51 -15.11 -29.24
CA GLN A 198 11.60 -15.25 -30.39
C GLN A 198 12.05 -14.40 -31.59
N LEU A 199 12.41 -13.14 -31.35
CA LEU A 199 12.90 -12.25 -32.41
C LEU A 199 14.16 -12.80 -33.07
N GLN A 200 15.08 -13.36 -32.28
CA GLN A 200 16.31 -13.97 -32.78
C GLN A 200 16.00 -15.22 -33.63
N GLY A 201 15.01 -16.03 -33.23
CA GLY A 201 14.49 -17.13 -34.05
C GLY A 201 13.97 -16.66 -35.41
N ASN A 202 13.06 -15.68 -35.40
CA ASN A 202 12.49 -15.11 -36.63
C ASN A 202 13.56 -14.51 -37.55
N TYR A 203 14.57 -13.85 -36.99
CA TYR A 203 15.69 -13.31 -37.76
C TYR A 203 16.49 -14.42 -38.45
N THR A 204 16.71 -15.55 -37.76
CA THR A 204 17.44 -16.69 -38.31
C THR A 204 16.67 -17.32 -39.46
N GLU A 205 15.35 -17.53 -39.32
CA GLU A 205 14.50 -18.05 -40.40
C GLU A 205 14.46 -17.12 -41.62
N LEU A 206 14.40 -15.81 -41.38
CA LEU A 206 14.44 -14.81 -42.45
C LEU A 206 15.79 -14.84 -43.19
N TYR A 207 16.89 -14.96 -42.45
CA TYR A 207 18.22 -15.06 -43.00
C TYR A 207 18.39 -16.31 -43.88
N ASP A 208 17.93 -17.47 -43.40
CA ASP A 208 17.97 -18.72 -44.17
C ASP A 208 17.14 -18.62 -45.45
N SER A 209 15.95 -18.02 -45.37
CA SER A 209 15.10 -17.76 -46.54
C SER A 209 15.78 -16.86 -47.57
N TYR A 210 16.50 -15.84 -47.10
CA TYR A 210 17.27 -14.93 -47.95
C TYR A 210 18.44 -15.64 -48.65
N GLN A 211 19.17 -16.51 -47.94
CA GLN A 211 20.25 -17.30 -48.54
C GLN A 211 19.75 -18.27 -49.61
N GLU A 212 18.60 -18.91 -49.38
CA GLU A 212 17.99 -19.80 -50.39
C GLU A 212 17.53 -19.01 -51.63
N LEU A 213 17.00 -17.79 -51.46
CA LEU A 213 16.66 -16.91 -52.58
C LEU A 213 17.89 -16.55 -53.43
N LEU A 214 19.01 -16.20 -52.77
CA LEU A 214 20.29 -15.95 -53.43
C LEU A 214 20.75 -17.16 -54.26
N ARG A 215 20.70 -18.36 -53.68
CA ARG A 215 21.08 -19.61 -54.36
C ARG A 215 20.24 -19.85 -55.62
N ARG A 216 18.92 -19.66 -55.53
CA ARG A 216 18.01 -19.79 -56.67
C ARG A 216 18.25 -18.73 -57.75
N TYR A 217 18.62 -17.52 -57.36
CA TYR A 217 18.97 -16.47 -58.30
C TYR A 217 20.22 -16.85 -59.10
N ASP A 218 21.26 -17.35 -58.44
CA ASP A 218 22.49 -17.82 -59.09
C ASP A 218 22.22 -19.01 -60.03
N GLU A 219 21.43 -19.99 -59.60
CA GLU A 219 20.99 -21.12 -60.44
C GLU A 219 20.26 -20.62 -61.71
N ASN A 220 19.34 -19.66 -61.56
CA ASN A 220 18.63 -19.08 -62.69
C ASN A 220 19.54 -18.31 -63.64
N LEU A 221 20.51 -17.57 -63.11
CA LEU A 221 21.51 -16.87 -63.92
C LEU A 221 22.32 -17.86 -64.76
N GLN A 222 22.72 -18.99 -64.16
CA GLN A 222 23.47 -20.02 -64.85
C GLN A 222 22.63 -20.75 -65.91
N ASN A 223 21.35 -21.00 -65.62
CA ASN A 223 20.39 -21.52 -66.60
C ASN A 223 20.23 -20.56 -67.80
N LEU A 224 20.14 -19.25 -67.55
CA LEU A 224 20.06 -18.23 -68.60
C LEU A 224 21.33 -18.23 -69.49
N GLN A 225 22.52 -18.32 -68.88
CA GLN A 225 23.79 -18.45 -69.59
C GLN A 225 23.81 -19.70 -70.49
N ASN A 226 23.40 -20.84 -69.95
CA ASN A 226 23.32 -22.09 -70.70
C ASN A 226 22.35 -21.99 -71.89
N LEU A 227 21.19 -21.35 -71.70
CA LEU A 227 20.21 -21.12 -72.76
C LEU A 227 20.75 -20.18 -73.85
N THR A 228 21.48 -19.13 -73.48
CA THR A 228 22.10 -18.20 -74.45
C THR A 228 23.16 -18.92 -75.28
N TYR A 229 24.00 -19.78 -74.68
CA TYR A 229 24.94 -20.61 -75.43
C TYR A 229 24.25 -21.56 -76.41
N ALA A 230 23.15 -22.21 -75.99
CA ALA A 230 22.36 -23.07 -76.88
C ALA A 230 21.77 -22.29 -78.07
N PHE A 231 21.25 -21.08 -77.83
CA PHE A 231 20.72 -20.22 -78.89
C PHE A 231 21.82 -19.77 -79.88
N LEU A 232 23.01 -19.41 -79.37
CA LEU A 232 24.17 -19.10 -80.21
C LEU A 232 24.60 -20.30 -81.08
N ALA A 233 24.61 -21.51 -80.51
CA ALA A 233 24.93 -22.73 -81.25
C ALA A 233 23.89 -23.02 -82.37
N ILE A 234 22.60 -22.86 -82.08
CA ILE A 234 21.54 -23.06 -83.07
C ILE A 234 21.61 -22.01 -84.18
N THR A 235 21.78 -20.74 -83.84
CA THR A 235 21.88 -19.64 -84.82
C THR A 235 23.11 -19.78 -85.71
N THR A 236 24.26 -20.17 -85.16
CA THR A 236 25.47 -20.46 -85.96
C THR A 236 25.27 -21.66 -86.89
N LEU A 237 24.66 -22.76 -86.40
CA LEU A 237 24.30 -23.90 -87.25
C LEU A 237 23.36 -23.48 -88.38
N PHE A 238 22.33 -22.69 -88.07
CA PHE A 238 21.37 -22.18 -89.05
C PHE A 238 22.04 -21.30 -90.11
N LEU A 239 22.98 -20.43 -89.71
CA LEU A 239 23.79 -19.64 -90.64
C LEU A 239 24.65 -20.52 -91.55
N ILE A 240 25.31 -21.54 -91.00
CA ILE A 240 26.12 -22.51 -91.78
C ILE A 240 25.25 -23.22 -92.82
N VAL A 241 24.08 -23.73 -92.41
CA VAL A 241 23.12 -24.41 -93.30
C VAL A 241 22.61 -23.45 -94.37
N THR A 242 22.28 -22.21 -93.99
CA THR A 242 21.81 -21.18 -94.93
C THR A 242 22.90 -20.89 -95.97
N ILE A 243 24.14 -20.61 -95.55
CA ILE A 243 25.28 -20.38 -96.45
C ILE A 243 25.50 -21.59 -97.38
N TYR A 244 25.43 -22.81 -96.83
CA TYR A 244 25.55 -24.05 -97.60
C TYR A 244 24.47 -24.16 -98.68
N LEU A 245 23.21 -23.88 -98.34
CA LEU A 245 22.09 -23.87 -99.29
C LEU A 245 22.19 -22.73 -100.31
N THR A 246 22.63 -21.53 -99.92
CA THR A 246 22.82 -20.40 -100.84
C THR A 246 23.92 -20.68 -101.86
N ARG A 247 25.01 -21.37 -101.47
CA ARG A 247 26.06 -21.82 -102.42
C ARG A 247 25.60 -22.93 -103.37
N ARG A 248 24.52 -23.64 -103.05
CA ARG A 248 23.94 -24.70 -103.89
C ARG A 248 22.79 -24.22 -104.79
N LEU A 249 22.40 -22.95 -104.74
CA LEU A 249 21.55 -22.37 -105.78
C LEU A 249 22.33 -22.37 -107.11
N PRO A 250 21.83 -23.03 -108.17
CA PRO A 250 22.59 -23.21 -109.39
C PRO A 250 22.76 -21.88 -110.13
N THR A 251 24.00 -21.51 -110.42
CA THR A 251 24.32 -20.62 -111.54
C THR A 251 23.72 -21.25 -112.81
N SER A 252 22.63 -20.69 -113.31
CA SER A 252 22.02 -21.09 -114.58
C SER A 252 23.02 -20.84 -115.72
N ARG A 253 23.32 -21.89 -116.48
CA ARG A 253 23.99 -21.76 -117.79
C ARG A 253 22.97 -21.26 -118.84
N PRO A 254 23.40 -20.47 -119.83
CA PRO A 254 22.50 -19.86 -120.80
C PRO A 254 21.95 -20.91 -121.78
N LEU A 255 20.64 -20.84 -122.02
CA LEU A 255 19.93 -21.53 -123.10
C LEU A 255 20.35 -20.94 -124.46
N LYS A 256 20.86 -21.78 -125.38
CA LYS A 256 20.79 -21.52 -126.83
C LYS A 256 19.61 -22.30 -127.41
N ARG A 257 18.64 -21.51 -127.90
CA ARG A 257 17.54 -21.86 -128.80
C ARG A 257 18.00 -22.70 -129.99
N ASP A 258 17.19 -23.65 -130.41
CA ASP A 258 16.48 -23.47 -131.69
C ASP A 258 15.16 -24.25 -131.74
N LYS A 259 14.10 -23.49 -132.09
CA LYS A 259 12.92 -23.82 -132.94
C LYS A 259 12.06 -25.04 -132.56
N ASN A 260 10.75 -25.03 -132.64
CA ASN A 260 9.66 -24.17 -133.11
C ASN A 260 8.45 -24.66 -132.27
N GLU A 261 7.31 -24.00 -132.10
CA GLU A 261 6.47 -23.40 -133.11
C GLU A 261 5.34 -22.70 -132.34
N SER A 262 5.04 -21.49 -132.78
CA SER A 262 3.98 -20.63 -132.28
C SER A 262 2.62 -21.09 -132.79
N VAL A 263 1.67 -21.39 -131.90
CA VAL A 263 0.23 -21.31 -132.19
C VAL A 263 -0.53 -20.76 -130.97
N ASN A 264 -0.90 -19.48 -131.11
CA ASN A 264 -2.18 -18.83 -130.79
C ASN A 264 -3.03 -19.23 -129.56
N LYS A 265 -3.20 -18.20 -128.72
CA LYS A 265 -4.44 -17.51 -128.28
C LYS A 265 -5.41 -18.19 -127.29
N LEU A 266 -5.77 -17.30 -126.34
CA LEU A 266 -6.90 -17.24 -125.40
C LEU A 266 -6.72 -17.96 -124.08
#